data_AF-A0A0S2KAD1-F1
#
_entry.id   AF-A0A0S2KAD1-F1
#
_cell.length_a   1.000
_cell.length_b   1.000
_cell.length_c   1.000
_cell.angle_alpha   90.00
_cell.angle_beta   90.00
_cell.angle_gamma   90.00
#
_symmetry.space_group_name_H-M   'P 1'
#
loop_
_entity.id
_entity.type
_entity.pdbx_description
1 polymer ?
#
loop_
_entity_poly.entity_id
_entity_poly.type
_entity_poly.pdbx_seq_one_letter_code
_entity_poly.pdbx_strand_id
1 'polypeptide(L)'
;MLSRYHRPIKAVICWLALSALLILLSLWSTMSSINRQTQQELLLQIPQRLDDALRYSLSDQDVIRTITRLVNDDLQTLDIGGRFPVIHQCRLGLLDINEQTSKQPDTGLLTVQNLTIEWLRNGIQQHATFNLRCEPAIRPLLLVNGGAALLAVLAIFSLPLPLSGTERSFLAQMYKLGLKHHQARRLIQSASPLNRTQQLRLELALSRSDTGELSISTLTDILNAPANIVFNHKAHSVTAHGITIVLSKTPYFYYALYAQRRKQERGGWILNPANDRPDLTNTPQLLSLMSRYNGHQKAINDLRDHGLRAKILDQNRNKIKDEIVTALGEELASEFLFETQRDERTGRHRYRLKCPASRISIPS
;
A
#
# COMPACT_ATOMS: atom_id res chain seq x y z
N MET A 1 11.56 -7.93 -6.98
CA MET A 1 12.84 -7.26 -6.65
C MET A 1 12.92 -5.79 -7.10
N LEU A 2 12.28 -5.39 -8.22
CA LEU A 2 12.31 -4.01 -8.74
C LEU A 2 11.61 -2.93 -7.87
N SER A 3 10.69 -3.30 -6.96
CA SER A 3 9.95 -2.31 -6.16
C SER A 3 10.75 -1.71 -5.00
N ARG A 4 11.86 -2.33 -4.56
CA ARG A 4 12.70 -1.80 -3.47
C ARG A 4 13.56 -0.62 -3.92
N TYR A 5 14.00 -0.58 -5.17
CA TYR A 5 14.85 0.51 -5.71
C TYR A 5 14.09 1.83 -5.92
N HIS A 6 12.76 1.81 -6.03
CA HIS A 6 11.97 3.00 -6.29
C HIS A 6 11.73 3.86 -5.04
N ARG A 7 11.93 3.31 -3.84
CA ARG A 7 11.72 4.05 -2.57
C ARG A 7 12.76 5.15 -2.31
N PRO A 8 14.08 4.91 -2.42
CA PRO A 8 15.06 5.97 -2.18
C PRO A 8 14.96 7.11 -3.20
N ILE A 9 14.70 6.80 -4.47
CA ILE A 9 14.55 7.82 -5.52
C ILE A 9 13.37 8.75 -5.21
N LYS A 10 12.22 8.19 -4.82
CA LYS A 10 11.05 8.97 -4.41
C LYS A 10 11.32 9.84 -3.18
N ALA A 11 12.07 9.31 -2.21
CA ALA A 11 12.45 10.07 -1.01
C ALA A 11 13.34 11.27 -1.36
N VAL A 12 14.33 11.09 -2.25
CA VAL A 12 15.21 12.18 -2.70
C VAL A 12 14.44 13.26 -3.46
N ILE A 13 13.57 12.86 -4.40
CA ILE A 13 12.74 13.83 -5.14
C ILE A 13 11.83 14.61 -4.19
N CYS A 14 11.19 13.93 -3.24
CA CYS A 14 10.33 14.57 -2.24
C CYS A 14 11.12 15.53 -1.35
N TRP A 15 12.33 15.15 -0.93
CA TRP A 15 13.23 15.99 -0.15
C TRP A 15 13.64 17.26 -0.91
N LEU A 16 14.05 17.13 -2.18
CA LEU A 16 14.41 18.27 -3.02
C LEU A 16 13.24 19.22 -3.24
N ALA A 17 12.05 18.68 -3.55
CA ALA A 17 10.84 19.47 -3.75
C ALA A 17 10.41 20.21 -2.47
N LEU A 18 10.44 19.53 -1.32
CA LEU A 18 10.09 20.12 -0.04
C LEU A 18 11.12 21.18 0.39
N SER A 19 12.41 20.93 0.16
CA SER A 19 13.47 21.91 0.41
C SER A 19 13.27 23.18 -0.42
N ALA A 20 13.00 23.04 -1.71
CA ALA A 20 12.73 24.17 -2.60
C ALA A 20 11.50 24.98 -2.14
N LEU A 21 10.41 24.29 -1.75
CA LEU A 21 9.21 24.93 -1.23
C LEU A 21 9.48 25.71 0.06
N LEU A 22 10.19 25.12 1.02
CA LEU A 22 10.53 25.76 2.29
C LEU A 22 11.46 26.97 2.08
N ILE A 23 12.41 26.87 1.17
CA ILE A 23 13.29 28.00 0.79
C ILE A 23 12.46 29.16 0.23
N LEU A 24 11.55 28.90 -0.70
CA LEU A 24 10.68 29.92 -1.28
C LEU A 24 9.80 30.59 -0.22
N LEU A 25 9.19 29.81 0.68
CA LEU A 25 8.37 30.33 1.78
C LEU A 25 9.21 31.15 2.79
N SER A 26 10.41 30.70 3.11
CA SER A 26 11.33 31.41 4.00
C SER A 26 11.77 32.75 3.40
N LEU A 27 12.10 32.79 2.11
CA LEU A 27 12.47 34.02 1.41
C LEU A 27 11.28 34.99 1.35
N TRP A 28 10.09 34.50 0.99
CA TRP A 28 8.88 35.31 0.89
C TRP A 28 8.48 35.90 2.25
N SER A 29 8.45 35.09 3.30
CA SER A 29 8.10 35.54 4.65
C SER A 29 9.10 36.57 5.20
N THR A 30 10.39 36.34 5.00
CA THR A 30 11.45 37.26 5.45
C THR A 30 11.37 38.58 4.69
N MET A 31 11.24 38.54 3.36
CA MET A 31 11.11 39.75 2.54
C MET A 31 9.86 40.55 2.90
N SER A 32 8.71 39.88 3.10
CA SER A 32 7.48 40.55 3.51
C SER A 32 7.62 41.22 4.88
N SER A 33 8.31 40.56 5.83
CA SER A 33 8.58 41.11 7.16
C SER A 33 9.49 42.34 7.09
N ILE A 34 10.59 42.27 6.34
CA ILE A 34 11.52 43.39 6.17
C ILE A 34 10.80 44.56 5.49
N ASN A 35 10.06 44.30 4.41
CA ASN A 35 9.33 45.34 3.71
C ASN A 35 8.37 46.11 4.64
N ARG A 36 7.62 45.38 5.49
CA ARG A 36 6.72 46.00 6.47
C ARG A 36 7.49 46.80 7.52
N GLN A 37 8.58 46.25 8.06
CA GLN A 37 9.38 46.92 9.08
C GLN A 37 10.06 48.19 8.53
N THR A 38 10.73 48.08 7.38
CA THR A 38 11.36 49.21 6.70
C THR A 38 10.34 50.28 6.35
N GLN A 39 9.17 49.91 5.80
CA GLN A 39 8.13 50.88 5.51
C GLN A 39 7.64 51.62 6.77
N GLN A 40 7.48 50.92 7.89
CA GLN A 40 7.10 51.53 9.17
C GLN A 40 8.18 52.48 9.71
N GLU A 41 9.45 52.06 9.70
CA GLU A 41 10.55 52.88 10.18
C GLU A 41 10.76 54.13 9.32
N LEU A 42 10.69 54.00 7.99
CA LEU A 42 10.84 55.13 7.08
C LEU A 42 9.67 56.10 7.18
N LEU A 43 8.42 55.62 7.33
CA LEU A 43 7.25 56.48 7.52
C LEU A 43 7.36 57.34 8.79
N LEU A 44 8.00 56.83 9.84
CA LEU A 44 8.17 57.55 11.10
C LEU A 44 9.30 58.58 11.04
N GLN A 45 10.42 58.28 10.36
CA GLN A 45 11.62 59.11 10.44
C GLN A 45 11.82 60.04 9.24
N ILE A 46 11.44 59.61 8.04
CA ILE A 46 11.78 60.34 6.81
C ILE A 46 10.99 61.63 6.63
N PRO A 47 9.64 61.67 6.75
CA PRO A 47 8.88 62.88 6.44
C PRO A 47 9.38 64.12 7.19
N GLN A 48 9.66 63.96 8.50
CA GLN A 48 10.14 65.07 9.33
C GLN A 48 11.54 65.54 8.89
N ARG A 49 12.47 64.62 8.63
CA ARG A 49 13.85 64.95 8.23
C ARG A 49 13.92 65.54 6.83
N LEU A 50 13.11 65.01 5.91
CA LEU A 50 13.06 65.48 4.53
C LEU A 50 12.39 66.86 4.45
N ASP A 51 11.33 67.11 5.24
CA ASP A 51 10.68 68.42 5.30
C ASP A 51 11.63 69.49 5.83
N ASP A 52 12.42 69.18 6.88
CA ASP A 52 13.45 70.09 7.41
C ASP A 52 14.56 70.37 6.38
N ALA A 53 15.06 69.33 5.69
CA ALA A 53 16.10 69.47 4.67
C ALA A 53 15.61 70.25 3.44
N LEU A 54 14.36 70.01 3.02
CA LEU A 54 13.78 70.66 1.85
C LEU A 54 13.25 72.07 2.15
N ARG A 55 13.08 72.47 3.43
CA ARG A 55 12.57 73.79 3.82
C ARG A 55 13.40 74.96 3.29
N TYR A 56 14.70 74.76 3.12
CA TYR A 56 15.64 75.78 2.63
C TYR A 56 16.11 75.54 1.19
N SER A 57 15.61 74.47 0.55
CA SER A 57 15.96 74.10 -0.82
C SER A 57 15.11 74.88 -1.83
N LEU A 58 15.67 75.93 -2.43
CA LEU A 58 15.08 76.66 -3.56
C LEU A 58 15.26 75.86 -4.86
N SER A 59 14.36 74.92 -5.18
CA SER A 59 14.14 74.25 -6.50
C SER A 59 15.36 73.86 -7.37
N ASP A 60 16.56 73.81 -6.82
CA ASP A 60 17.79 73.61 -7.58
C ASP A 60 18.09 72.10 -7.66
N GLN A 61 18.25 71.58 -8.88
CA GLN A 61 18.53 70.17 -9.12
C GLN A 61 19.84 69.73 -8.44
N ASP A 62 20.79 70.64 -8.25
CA ASP A 62 22.05 70.33 -7.57
C ASP A 62 21.88 70.16 -6.05
N VAL A 63 20.88 70.82 -5.45
CA VAL A 63 20.51 70.61 -4.03
C VAL A 63 19.86 69.24 -3.86
N ILE A 64 18.97 68.84 -4.76
CA ILE A 64 18.32 67.51 -4.73
C ILE A 64 19.38 66.41 -4.86
N ARG A 65 20.34 66.52 -5.78
CA ARG A 65 21.45 65.55 -5.91
C ARG A 65 22.29 65.44 -4.64
N THR A 66 22.53 66.57 -3.97
CA THR A 66 23.30 66.60 -2.73
C THR A 66 22.53 65.94 -1.58
N ILE A 67 21.23 66.23 -1.46
CA ILE A 67 20.34 65.57 -0.49
C ILE A 67 20.29 64.08 -0.75
N THR A 68 20.12 63.64 -2.00
CA THR A 68 20.09 62.22 -2.35
C THR A 68 21.40 61.51 -1.99
N ARG A 69 22.56 62.16 -2.17
CA ARG A 69 23.85 61.60 -1.75
C ARG A 69 23.94 61.45 -0.23
N LEU A 70 23.63 62.51 0.53
CA LEU A 70 23.69 62.50 2.00
C LEU A 70 22.73 61.46 2.59
N VAL A 71 21.50 61.42 2.09
CA VAL A 71 20.52 60.40 2.50
C VAL A 71 21.04 59.00 2.18
N ASN A 72 21.61 58.78 0.99
CA ASN A 72 22.19 57.48 0.64
C ASN A 72 23.39 57.09 1.51
N ASP A 73 24.20 58.03 1.97
CA ASP A 73 25.32 57.77 2.88
C ASP A 73 24.81 57.42 4.28
N ASP A 74 23.79 58.12 4.79
CA ASP A 74 23.14 57.79 6.06
C ASP A 74 22.43 56.43 5.99
N LEU A 75 21.73 56.15 4.88
CA LEU A 75 21.03 54.89 4.67
C LEU A 75 21.95 53.67 4.60
N GLN A 76 23.23 53.84 4.28
CA GLN A 76 24.23 52.75 4.33
C GLN A 76 24.56 52.31 5.76
N THR A 77 24.29 53.15 6.76
CA THR A 77 24.55 52.84 8.17
C THR A 77 23.40 52.13 8.88
N LEU A 78 22.23 52.05 8.25
CA LEU A 78 21.06 51.35 8.79
C LEU A 78 21.25 49.83 8.69
N ASP A 79 21.44 49.19 9.83
CA ASP A 79 21.49 47.74 9.94
C ASP A 79 20.07 47.15 9.91
N ILE A 80 19.54 46.97 8.69
CA ILE A 80 18.23 46.36 8.47
C ILE A 80 18.40 44.83 8.56
N GLY A 81 18.50 44.34 9.80
CA GLY A 81 18.55 42.93 10.12
C GLY A 81 17.16 42.31 10.30
N GLY A 82 16.84 41.26 9.55
CA GLY A 82 15.66 40.45 9.83
C GLY A 82 15.84 39.59 11.09
N ARG A 83 14.75 39.22 11.76
CA ARG A 83 14.78 38.31 12.93
C ARG A 83 15.39 36.93 12.66
N PHE A 84 15.52 36.55 11.39
CA PHE A 84 16.09 35.27 10.98
C PHE A 84 17.40 35.50 10.20
N PRO A 85 18.42 34.64 10.40
CA PRO A 85 19.73 34.73 9.72
C PRO A 85 19.66 34.26 8.26
N VAL A 86 18.57 34.60 7.56
CA VAL A 86 18.31 34.24 6.18
C VAL A 86 18.84 35.32 5.23
N ILE A 87 18.91 36.56 5.69
CA ILE A 87 19.41 37.70 4.92
C ILE A 87 20.64 38.25 5.66
N HIS A 88 21.73 38.43 4.93
CA HIS A 88 23.01 38.84 5.50
C HIS A 88 23.07 40.36 5.66
N GLN A 89 22.74 41.09 4.59
CA GLN A 89 22.73 42.54 4.55
C GLN A 89 21.60 43.01 3.62
N CYS A 90 20.86 44.02 4.06
CA CYS A 90 19.97 44.79 3.19
C CYS A 90 20.54 46.20 3.05
N ARG A 91 20.57 46.71 1.82
CA ARG A 91 20.94 48.09 1.52
C ARG A 91 19.71 48.82 1.03
N LEU A 92 19.42 49.96 1.65
CA LEU A 92 18.38 50.87 1.21
C LEU A 92 19.04 52.03 0.46
N GLY A 93 18.54 52.33 -0.73
CA GLY A 93 18.98 53.50 -1.50
C GLY A 93 17.80 54.35 -1.92
N LEU A 94 17.90 55.66 -1.77
CA LEU A 94 16.96 56.61 -2.33
C LEU A 94 17.22 56.73 -3.84
N LEU A 95 16.20 56.35 -4.63
CA LEU A 95 16.22 56.47 -6.09
C LEU A 95 15.84 57.88 -6.53
N ASP A 96 14.74 58.41 -6.00
CA ASP A 96 14.16 59.65 -6.49
C ASP A 96 13.25 60.33 -5.45
N ILE A 97 13.12 61.66 -5.55
CA ILE A 97 12.23 62.51 -4.78
C ILE A 97 11.38 63.33 -5.78
N ASN A 98 10.08 63.05 -5.84
CA ASN A 98 9.06 63.72 -6.66
C ASN A 98 9.13 63.56 -8.19
N GLU A 99 10.19 62.98 -8.77
CA GLU A 99 10.19 62.66 -10.20
C GLU A 99 9.69 61.24 -10.48
N GLN A 100 8.74 61.15 -11.40
CA GLN A 100 8.29 59.88 -11.94
C GLN A 100 9.30 59.43 -13.00
N THR A 101 10.18 58.52 -12.60
CA THR A 101 10.95 57.54 -13.39
C THR A 101 12.46 57.74 -13.50
N SER A 102 13.18 56.83 -12.82
CA SER A 102 14.24 56.07 -13.49
C SER A 102 14.03 54.58 -13.24
N LYS A 103 13.58 53.86 -14.28
CA LYS A 103 13.62 52.39 -14.31
C LYS A 103 15.08 51.97 -14.32
N GLN A 104 15.63 51.66 -13.16
CA GLN A 104 16.96 51.06 -13.08
C GLN A 104 16.89 49.61 -13.59
N PRO A 105 17.86 49.14 -14.40
CA PRO A 105 17.78 47.82 -15.03
C PRO A 105 17.94 46.70 -14.01
N ASP A 106 16.90 45.88 -13.87
CA ASP A 106 16.87 44.58 -13.17
C ASP A 106 17.92 43.63 -13.76
N THR A 107 19.15 43.66 -13.24
CA THR A 107 20.25 42.82 -13.74
C THR A 107 20.98 42.09 -12.62
N GLY A 108 20.21 41.50 -11.69
CA GLY A 108 20.77 40.60 -10.69
C GLY A 108 19.75 39.64 -10.11
N LEU A 109 20.23 38.50 -9.63
CA LEU A 109 19.50 37.52 -8.82
C LEU A 109 19.06 38.06 -7.44
N LEU A 110 19.29 39.36 -7.20
CA LEU A 110 18.96 40.08 -5.98
C LEU A 110 17.51 40.56 -6.09
N THR A 111 16.75 40.36 -5.03
CA THR A 111 15.36 40.84 -4.94
C THR A 111 15.41 42.35 -4.73
N VAL A 112 15.26 43.10 -5.81
CA VAL A 112 15.08 44.55 -5.76
C VAL A 112 13.59 44.82 -5.53
N GLN A 113 13.24 45.44 -4.41
CA GLN A 113 11.89 45.94 -4.18
C GLN A 113 11.92 47.46 -4.12
N ASN A 114 10.99 48.09 -4.82
CA ASN A 114 10.82 49.54 -4.77
C ASN A 114 9.78 49.87 -3.69
N LEU A 115 10.21 50.66 -2.71
CA LEU A 115 9.41 51.18 -1.61
C LEU A 115 9.05 52.64 -1.93
N THR A 116 7.78 52.93 -2.14
CA THR A 116 7.31 54.30 -2.32
C THR A 116 6.70 54.80 -1.02
N ILE A 117 7.16 55.97 -0.57
CA ILE A 117 6.63 56.66 0.61
C ILE A 117 6.00 57.95 0.14
N GLU A 118 4.78 58.20 0.60
CA GLU A 118 4.02 59.40 0.30
C GLU A 118 3.82 60.21 1.57
N TRP A 119 4.01 61.53 1.49
CA TRP A 119 3.70 62.46 2.57
C TRP A 119 3.17 63.79 2.01
N LEU A 120 2.58 64.61 2.88
CA LEU A 120 1.97 65.90 2.52
C LEU A 120 2.85 67.05 3.01
N ARG A 121 3.27 67.92 2.10
CA ARG A 121 4.05 69.13 2.41
C ARG A 121 3.32 70.36 1.87
N ASN A 122 2.91 71.27 2.76
CA ASN A 122 2.16 72.49 2.40
C ASN A 122 0.93 72.23 1.50
N GLY A 123 0.25 71.10 1.68
CA GLY A 123 -0.90 70.70 0.86
C GLY A 123 -0.56 70.04 -0.48
N ILE A 124 0.73 69.89 -0.83
CA ILE A 124 1.19 69.18 -2.01
C ILE A 124 1.65 67.78 -1.60
N GLN A 125 1.15 66.75 -2.29
CA GLN A 125 1.59 65.38 -2.07
C GLN A 125 3.00 65.21 -2.65
N GLN A 126 3.89 64.68 -1.84
CA GLN A 126 5.27 64.38 -2.19
C GLN A 126 5.48 62.88 -2.11
N HIS A 127 6.36 62.35 -2.95
CA HIS A 127 6.70 60.93 -2.91
C HIS A 127 8.21 60.73 -3.05
N ALA A 128 8.73 59.75 -2.31
CA ALA A 128 10.12 59.32 -2.37
C ALA A 128 10.15 57.82 -2.66
N THR A 129 10.96 57.43 -3.63
CA THR A 129 11.10 56.03 -4.02
C THR A 129 12.46 55.51 -3.55
N PHE A 130 12.45 54.44 -2.78
CA PHE A 130 13.63 53.77 -2.29
C PHE A 130 13.76 52.40 -2.95
N ASN A 131 14.98 51.96 -3.26
CA ASN A 131 15.28 50.58 -3.59
C ASN A 131 15.79 49.84 -2.35
N LEU A 132 15.20 48.68 -2.08
CA LEU A 132 15.70 47.77 -1.07
C LEU A 132 16.39 46.60 -1.78
N ARG A 133 17.69 46.44 -1.52
CA ARG A 133 18.51 45.34 -2.07
C ARG A 133 18.97 44.44 -0.93
N CYS A 134 18.46 43.22 -0.87
CA CYS A 134 18.85 42.26 0.16
C CYS A 134 19.64 41.09 -0.43
N GLU A 135 20.75 40.74 0.23
CA GLU A 135 21.58 39.60 -0.14
C GLU A 135 21.19 38.37 0.70
N PRO A 136 20.66 37.30 0.08
CA PRO A 136 20.31 36.09 0.81
C PRO A 136 21.56 35.35 1.27
N ALA A 137 21.56 34.93 2.54
CA ALA A 137 22.59 34.05 3.08
C ALA A 137 22.31 32.61 2.60
N ILE A 138 22.81 32.28 1.40
CA ILE A 138 22.51 31.01 0.71
C ILE A 138 22.87 29.78 1.58
N ARG A 139 24.00 29.82 2.28
CA ARG A 139 24.48 28.70 3.11
C ARG A 139 23.50 28.35 4.25
N PRO A 140 23.18 29.26 5.20
CA PRO A 140 22.22 28.94 6.26
C PRO A 140 20.83 28.66 5.71
N LEU A 141 20.41 29.34 4.63
CA LEU A 141 19.12 29.09 3.98
C LEU A 141 19.00 27.64 3.47
N LEU A 142 20.02 27.13 2.79
CA LEU A 142 20.04 25.74 2.30
C LEU A 142 20.15 24.73 3.45
N LEU A 143 20.99 25.00 4.46
CA LEU A 143 21.22 24.06 5.57
C LEU A 143 19.98 23.91 6.45
N VAL A 144 19.36 25.00 6.87
CA VAL A 144 18.20 24.98 7.76
C VAL A 144 16.99 24.36 7.06
N ASN A 145 16.66 24.84 5.86
CA ASN A 145 15.49 24.34 5.12
C ASN A 145 15.71 22.91 4.59
N GLY A 146 16.91 22.61 4.09
CA GLY A 146 17.28 21.27 3.63
C GLY A 146 17.31 20.25 4.76
N GLY A 147 17.82 20.63 5.93
CA GLY A 147 17.80 19.80 7.14
C GLY A 147 16.37 19.55 7.65
N ALA A 148 15.55 20.60 7.74
CA ALA A 148 14.14 20.46 8.14
C ALA A 148 13.35 19.57 7.16
N ALA A 149 13.54 19.76 5.85
CA ALA A 149 12.93 18.92 4.83
C ALA A 149 13.37 17.45 4.95
N LEU A 150 14.66 17.22 5.22
CA LEU A 150 15.20 15.87 5.41
C LEU A 150 14.55 15.17 6.61
N LEU A 151 14.45 15.85 7.74
CA LEU A 151 13.80 15.31 8.94
C LEU A 151 12.32 14.99 8.69
N ALA A 152 11.60 15.87 7.99
CA ALA A 152 10.20 15.63 7.62
C ALA A 152 10.03 14.41 6.70
N VAL A 153 10.90 14.26 5.69
CA VAL A 153 10.88 13.09 4.80
C VAL A 153 11.23 11.82 5.58
N LEU A 154 12.25 11.84 6.44
CA LEU A 154 12.59 10.70 7.28
C LEU A 154 11.42 10.30 8.19
N ALA A 155 10.72 11.26 8.79
CA ALA A 155 9.54 10.99 9.61
C ALA A 155 8.41 10.35 8.78
N ILE A 156 8.09 10.90 7.60
CA ILE A 156 7.05 10.36 6.71
C ILE A 156 7.37 8.94 6.26
N PHE A 157 8.63 8.66 5.89
CA PHE A 157 9.03 7.33 5.43
C PHE A 157 9.24 6.32 6.57
N SER A 158 9.36 6.79 7.82
CA SER A 158 9.40 5.94 9.01
C SER A 158 8.00 5.51 9.46
N LEU A 159 6.95 6.21 9.01
CA LEU A 159 5.57 5.82 9.30
C LEU A 159 5.19 4.55 8.52
N PRO A 160 4.45 3.61 9.16
CA PRO A 160 3.98 2.41 8.47
C PRO A 160 3.07 2.82 7.31
N LEU A 161 3.27 2.18 6.15
CA LEU A 161 2.47 2.41 4.96
C LEU A 161 0.97 2.32 5.29
N PRO A 162 0.14 3.25 4.78
CA PRO A 162 -1.29 3.16 4.96
C PRO A 162 -1.80 1.86 4.35
N LEU A 163 -2.54 1.08 5.14
CA LEU A 163 -3.19 -0.13 4.66
C LEU A 163 -4.13 0.22 3.49
N SER A 164 -4.04 -0.55 2.42
CA SER A 164 -4.96 -0.48 1.28
C SER A 164 -6.41 -0.75 1.70
N GLY A 165 -7.38 -0.36 0.88
CA GLY A 165 -8.80 -0.57 1.18
C GLY A 165 -9.16 -2.04 1.43
N THR A 166 -8.55 -2.95 0.67
CA THR A 166 -8.72 -4.41 0.82
C THR A 166 -8.05 -4.95 2.08
N GLU A 167 -6.85 -4.48 2.42
CA GLU A 167 -6.19 -4.87 3.69
C GLU A 167 -6.98 -4.37 4.91
N ARG A 168 -7.65 -3.22 4.81
CA ARG A 168 -8.53 -2.71 5.88
C ARG A 168 -9.78 -3.56 6.05
N SER A 169 -10.46 -3.92 4.96
CA SER A 169 -11.65 -4.77 5.04
C SER A 169 -11.32 -6.16 5.58
N PHE A 170 -10.17 -6.70 5.16
CA PHE A 170 -9.66 -7.97 5.66
C PHE A 170 -9.25 -7.92 7.14
N LEU A 171 -8.55 -6.86 7.57
CA LEU A 171 -8.23 -6.63 8.97
C LEU A 171 -9.50 -6.49 9.82
N ALA A 172 -10.55 -5.84 9.29
CA ALA A 172 -11.86 -5.77 9.95
C ALA A 172 -12.54 -7.14 10.06
N GLN A 173 -12.43 -8.00 9.05
CA GLN A 173 -12.92 -9.39 9.13
C GLN A 173 -12.15 -10.20 10.17
N MET A 174 -10.82 -10.11 10.20
CA MET A 174 -9.99 -10.78 11.22
C MET A 174 -10.38 -10.38 12.65
N TYR A 175 -10.70 -9.11 12.85
CA TYR A 175 -11.19 -8.65 14.16
C TYR A 175 -12.56 -9.20 14.53
N LYS A 176 -13.50 -9.27 13.57
CA LYS A 176 -14.79 -9.91 13.80
C LYS A 176 -14.63 -11.38 14.21
N LEU A 177 -13.56 -12.01 13.74
CA LEU A 177 -13.18 -13.39 14.04
C LEU A 177 -12.32 -13.54 15.30
N GLY A 178 -12.13 -12.45 16.09
CA GLY A 178 -11.49 -12.50 17.41
C GLY A 178 -9.96 -12.42 17.44
N LEU A 179 -9.30 -12.20 16.29
CA LEU A 179 -7.84 -12.03 16.25
C LEU A 179 -7.40 -10.71 16.88
N LYS A 180 -6.33 -10.74 17.69
CA LYS A 180 -5.72 -9.52 18.26
C LYS A 180 -5.03 -8.69 17.18
N HIS A 181 -5.02 -7.36 17.33
CA HIS A 181 -4.48 -6.41 16.33
C HIS A 181 -3.06 -6.77 15.85
N HIS A 182 -2.16 -7.10 16.78
CA HIS A 182 -0.78 -7.48 16.46
C HIS A 182 -0.71 -8.73 15.57
N GLN A 183 -1.56 -9.73 15.80
CA GLN A 183 -1.55 -10.99 15.07
C GLN A 183 -2.10 -10.80 13.67
N ALA A 184 -3.23 -10.09 13.54
CA ALA A 184 -3.82 -9.72 12.25
C ALA A 184 -2.85 -8.91 11.40
N ARG A 185 -2.14 -7.95 12.02
CA ARG A 185 -1.16 -7.11 11.32
C ARG A 185 0.07 -7.89 10.87
N ARG A 186 0.59 -8.82 11.69
CA ARG A 186 1.70 -9.70 11.29
C ARG A 186 1.30 -10.62 10.13
N LEU A 187 0.08 -11.18 10.15
CA LEU A 187 -0.44 -12.02 9.06
C LEU A 187 -0.53 -11.24 7.75
N ILE A 188 -1.06 -10.02 7.77
CA ILE A 188 -1.13 -9.15 6.58
C ILE A 188 0.28 -8.83 6.09
N GLN A 189 1.21 -8.50 6.97
CA GLN A 189 2.59 -8.21 6.58
C GLN A 189 3.33 -9.42 6.00
N SER A 190 3.07 -10.62 6.50
CA SER A 190 3.67 -11.85 5.98
C SER A 190 3.06 -12.33 4.67
N ALA A 191 1.82 -11.92 4.38
CA ALA A 191 1.01 -12.57 3.35
C ALA A 191 0.49 -11.62 2.25
N SER A 192 0.88 -10.34 2.24
CA SER A 192 0.36 -9.39 1.24
C SER A 192 1.09 -9.48 -0.12
N PRO A 193 0.36 -9.50 -1.26
CA PRO A 193 -1.10 -9.63 -1.39
C PRO A 193 -1.56 -11.11 -1.43
N LEU A 194 -2.48 -11.47 -0.53
CA LEU A 194 -3.12 -12.79 -0.51
C LEU A 194 -4.00 -12.97 -1.74
N ASN A 195 -3.85 -14.08 -2.46
CA ASN A 195 -4.74 -14.42 -3.56
C ASN A 195 -6.13 -14.89 -3.05
N ARG A 196 -7.12 -14.97 -3.95
CA ARG A 196 -8.51 -15.35 -3.61
C ARG A 196 -8.58 -16.70 -2.88
N THR A 197 -7.85 -17.70 -3.36
CA THR A 197 -7.79 -19.03 -2.76
C THR A 197 -7.27 -18.99 -1.32
N GLN A 198 -6.23 -18.20 -1.06
CA GLN A 198 -5.67 -18.04 0.27
C GLN A 198 -6.63 -17.32 1.22
N GLN A 199 -7.35 -16.30 0.73
CA GLN A 199 -8.38 -15.62 1.53
C GLN A 199 -9.48 -16.58 1.97
N LEU A 200 -9.99 -17.40 1.05
CA LEU A 200 -11.02 -18.41 1.35
C LEU A 200 -10.54 -19.46 2.35
N ARG A 201 -9.31 -19.95 2.20
CA ARG A 201 -8.73 -20.91 3.15
C ARG A 201 -8.65 -20.34 4.55
N LEU A 202 -8.28 -19.08 4.66
CA LEU A 202 -8.15 -18.42 5.95
C LEU A 202 -9.52 -18.16 6.59
N GLU A 203 -10.49 -17.69 5.82
CA GLU A 203 -11.87 -17.52 6.28
C GLU A 203 -12.43 -18.84 6.84
N LEU A 204 -12.19 -19.95 6.13
CA LEU A 204 -12.61 -21.28 6.55
C LEU A 204 -11.85 -21.80 7.78
N ALA A 205 -10.55 -21.53 7.88
CA ALA A 205 -9.76 -21.90 9.05
C ALA A 205 -10.24 -21.16 10.31
N LEU A 206 -10.52 -19.86 10.17
CA LEU A 206 -10.99 -19.03 11.26
C LEU A 206 -12.43 -19.37 11.69
N SER A 207 -13.32 -19.67 10.74
CA SER A 207 -14.70 -20.06 11.07
C SER A 207 -14.83 -21.41 11.79
N ARG A 208 -13.84 -22.29 11.64
CA ARG A 208 -13.78 -23.61 12.30
C ARG A 208 -13.09 -23.59 13.67
N SER A 209 -12.42 -22.48 14.01
CA SER A 209 -11.76 -22.35 15.29
C SER A 209 -12.72 -21.73 16.30
N ASP A 210 -13.58 -22.56 16.89
CA ASP A 210 -14.55 -22.17 17.90
C ASP A 210 -13.92 -21.61 19.20
N THR A 211 -12.59 -21.58 19.34
CA THR A 211 -11.92 -21.30 20.62
C THR A 211 -10.60 -20.53 20.50
N GLY A 212 -10.52 -19.48 19.66
CA GLY A 212 -9.56 -18.37 19.86
C GLY A 212 -8.04 -18.65 19.93
N GLU A 213 -7.57 -19.88 19.77
CA GLU A 213 -6.16 -20.28 19.88
C GLU A 213 -5.62 -20.93 18.60
N LEU A 214 -6.00 -20.40 17.43
CA LEU A 214 -5.24 -20.68 16.22
C LEU A 214 -3.88 -19.95 16.29
N SER A 215 -2.82 -20.73 16.51
CA SER A 215 -1.44 -20.23 16.39
C SER A 215 -1.22 -19.62 15.00
N ILE A 216 -0.48 -18.50 14.93
CA ILE A 216 -0.08 -17.86 13.67
C ILE A 216 0.66 -18.84 12.75
N SER A 217 1.41 -19.79 13.33
CA SER A 217 2.10 -20.83 12.55
C SER A 217 1.12 -21.68 11.75
N THR A 218 0.07 -22.18 12.40
CA THR A 218 -0.98 -22.99 11.76
C THR A 218 -1.71 -22.23 10.66
N LEU A 219 -2.01 -20.95 10.89
CA LEU A 219 -2.62 -20.10 9.87
C LEU A 219 -1.70 -19.89 8.67
N THR A 220 -0.41 -19.70 8.93
CA THR A 220 0.59 -19.55 7.88
C THR A 220 0.76 -20.84 7.07
N ASP A 221 0.72 -22.00 7.74
CA ASP A 221 0.77 -23.31 7.09
C ASP A 221 -0.44 -23.54 6.19
N ILE A 222 -1.64 -23.15 6.63
CA ILE A 222 -2.87 -23.24 5.81
C ILE A 222 -2.80 -22.30 4.60
N LEU A 223 -2.33 -21.07 4.79
CA LEU A 223 -2.15 -20.09 3.72
C LEU A 223 -1.15 -20.56 2.65
N ASN A 224 -0.11 -21.26 3.08
CA ASN A 224 0.95 -21.77 2.20
C ASN A 224 0.74 -23.22 1.77
N ALA A 225 -0.32 -23.89 2.25
CA ALA A 225 -0.56 -25.28 1.94
C ALA A 225 -0.67 -25.48 0.43
N PRO A 226 0.07 -26.45 -0.15
CA PRO A 226 -0.08 -26.78 -1.55
C PRO A 226 -1.51 -27.29 -1.82
N ALA A 227 -1.94 -27.23 -3.07
CA ALA A 227 -3.22 -27.78 -3.52
C ALA A 227 -3.20 -29.33 -3.61
N ASN A 228 -2.73 -29.96 -2.54
CA ASN A 228 -2.60 -31.41 -2.42
C ASN A 228 -3.76 -31.99 -1.62
N ILE A 229 -4.05 -33.26 -1.89
CA ILE A 229 -4.96 -34.07 -1.10
C ILE A 229 -4.22 -35.28 -0.52
N VAL A 230 -4.29 -35.42 0.81
CA VAL A 230 -3.63 -36.49 1.56
C VAL A 230 -4.71 -37.38 2.17
N PHE A 231 -4.69 -38.67 1.85
CA PHE A 231 -5.63 -39.64 2.39
C PHE A 231 -5.11 -40.23 3.70
N ASN A 232 -6.00 -40.48 4.67
CA ASN A 232 -5.69 -41.22 5.89
C ASN A 232 -6.66 -42.39 6.07
N HIS A 233 -6.21 -43.61 5.73
CA HIS A 233 -7.07 -44.80 5.75
C HIS A 233 -7.56 -45.18 7.13
N LYS A 234 -6.79 -44.88 8.18
CA LYS A 234 -7.14 -45.23 9.57
C LYS A 234 -8.18 -44.29 10.15
N ALA A 235 -8.08 -43.00 9.83
CA ALA A 235 -8.99 -41.97 10.32
C ALA A 235 -10.20 -41.72 9.40
N HIS A 236 -10.28 -42.40 8.26
CA HIS A 236 -11.29 -42.18 7.20
C HIS A 236 -11.41 -40.71 6.82
N SER A 237 -10.27 -40.01 6.76
CA SER A 237 -10.20 -38.58 6.51
C SER A 237 -9.29 -38.24 5.34
N VAL A 238 -9.52 -37.07 4.77
CA VAL A 238 -8.65 -36.45 3.77
C VAL A 238 -8.23 -35.07 4.24
N THR A 239 -6.97 -34.72 4.02
CA THR A 239 -6.47 -33.36 4.26
C THR A 239 -6.29 -32.68 2.90
N ALA A 240 -7.05 -31.61 2.67
CA ALA A 240 -6.99 -30.80 1.46
C ALA A 240 -6.78 -29.34 1.86
N HIS A 241 -5.82 -28.65 1.23
CA HIS A 241 -5.43 -27.28 1.61
C HIS A 241 -5.10 -27.11 3.11
N GLY A 242 -4.53 -28.13 3.75
CA GLY A 242 -4.25 -28.14 5.19
C GLY A 242 -5.47 -28.34 6.09
N ILE A 243 -6.67 -28.48 5.53
CA ILE A 243 -7.92 -28.70 6.26
C ILE A 243 -8.27 -30.18 6.22
N THR A 244 -8.43 -30.78 7.40
CA THR A 244 -8.85 -32.18 7.55
C THR A 244 -10.37 -32.31 7.44
N ILE A 245 -10.80 -33.26 6.62
CA ILE A 245 -12.20 -33.57 6.32
C ILE A 245 -12.41 -35.04 6.65
N VAL A 246 -13.23 -35.30 7.68
CA VAL A 246 -13.61 -36.67 8.03
C VAL A 246 -14.79 -37.06 7.15
N LEU A 247 -14.63 -38.15 6.41
CA LEU A 247 -15.66 -38.68 5.52
C LEU A 247 -16.34 -39.88 6.17
N SER A 248 -17.58 -40.15 5.76
CA SER A 248 -18.21 -41.41 6.15
C SER A 248 -17.47 -42.62 5.53
N LYS A 249 -17.43 -43.75 6.25
CA LYS A 249 -16.56 -44.89 5.91
C LYS A 249 -16.67 -45.35 4.45
N THR A 250 -17.90 -45.56 3.97
CA THR A 250 -18.11 -46.07 2.60
C THR A 250 -17.68 -45.04 1.55
N PRO A 251 -18.19 -43.79 1.55
CA PRO A 251 -17.69 -42.72 0.67
C PRO A 251 -16.16 -42.55 0.68
N TYR A 252 -15.53 -42.62 1.86
CA TYR A 252 -14.08 -42.54 1.99
C TYR A 252 -13.34 -43.56 1.12
N PHE A 253 -13.73 -44.84 1.20
CA PHE A 253 -13.03 -45.90 0.45
C PHE A 253 -13.28 -45.82 -1.05
N TYR A 254 -14.47 -45.38 -1.47
CA TYR A 254 -14.74 -45.08 -2.87
C TYR A 254 -13.86 -43.93 -3.35
N TYR A 255 -13.69 -42.89 -2.55
CA TYR A 255 -12.82 -41.78 -2.90
C TYR A 255 -11.35 -42.20 -3.02
N ALA A 256 -10.88 -43.02 -2.09
CA ALA A 256 -9.53 -43.59 -2.10
C ALA A 256 -9.29 -44.52 -3.31
N LEU A 257 -10.29 -45.29 -3.77
CA LEU A 257 -10.20 -46.07 -5.00
C LEU A 257 -9.90 -45.17 -6.21
N TYR A 258 -10.62 -44.06 -6.35
CA TYR A 258 -10.36 -43.09 -7.42
C TYR A 258 -8.97 -42.46 -7.32
N ALA A 259 -8.51 -42.16 -6.11
CA ALA A 259 -7.16 -41.65 -5.88
C ALA A 259 -6.09 -42.67 -6.29
N GLN A 260 -6.23 -43.93 -5.91
CA GLN A 260 -5.31 -45.01 -6.31
C GLN A 260 -5.31 -45.20 -7.81
N ARG A 261 -6.49 -45.16 -8.46
CA ARG A 261 -6.57 -45.25 -9.91
C ARG A 261 -5.90 -44.07 -10.59
N ARG A 262 -6.05 -42.85 -10.05
CA ARG A 262 -5.41 -41.63 -10.58
C ARG A 262 -3.89 -41.68 -10.48
N LYS A 263 -3.34 -42.37 -9.49
CA LYS A 263 -1.90 -42.63 -9.35
C LYS A 263 -1.36 -43.66 -10.34
N GLN A 264 -2.21 -44.52 -10.91
CA GLN A 264 -1.81 -45.51 -11.91
C GLN A 264 -1.77 -44.87 -13.31
N GLU A 265 -0.85 -45.33 -14.17
CA GLU A 265 -0.43 -44.68 -15.43
C GLU A 265 -1.54 -44.40 -16.47
N ARG A 266 -2.73 -45.02 -16.34
CA ARG A 266 -3.83 -44.90 -17.32
C ARG A 266 -4.78 -43.72 -17.05
N GLY A 267 -4.25 -42.59 -16.59
CA GLY A 267 -4.98 -41.34 -16.46
C GLY A 267 -6.13 -41.34 -15.43
N GLY A 268 -6.34 -42.41 -14.67
CA GLY A 268 -7.27 -42.45 -13.54
C GLY A 268 -8.74 -42.67 -13.83
N TRP A 269 -9.12 -42.95 -15.08
CA TRP A 269 -10.53 -43.09 -15.44
C TRP A 269 -11.12 -44.43 -14.98
N ILE A 270 -12.28 -44.35 -14.33
CA ILE A 270 -13.15 -45.50 -14.01
C ILE A 270 -14.44 -45.34 -14.81
N LEU A 271 -14.71 -46.31 -15.69
CA LEU A 271 -15.94 -46.37 -16.48
C LEU A 271 -17.08 -46.87 -15.59
N ASN A 272 -18.23 -46.19 -15.60
CA ASN A 272 -19.39 -46.72 -14.90
C ASN A 272 -19.79 -48.08 -15.50
N PRO A 273 -20.06 -49.10 -14.65
CA PRO A 273 -20.58 -50.37 -15.11
C PRO A 273 -21.94 -50.21 -15.79
N ALA A 274 -22.37 -51.23 -16.54
CA ALA A 274 -23.72 -51.26 -17.09
C ALA A 274 -24.72 -51.52 -15.95
N ASN A 275 -25.99 -51.16 -16.15
CA ASN A 275 -27.00 -51.32 -15.11
C ASN A 275 -27.23 -52.79 -14.72
N ASP A 276 -27.03 -53.70 -15.68
CA ASP A 276 -27.20 -55.15 -15.57
C ASP A 276 -25.89 -55.90 -15.24
N ARG A 277 -24.73 -55.24 -15.29
CA ARG A 277 -23.42 -55.90 -15.13
C ARG A 277 -22.49 -55.12 -14.20
N PRO A 278 -22.18 -55.66 -13.00
CA PRO A 278 -21.28 -55.01 -12.06
C PRO A 278 -19.84 -54.99 -12.57
N ASP A 279 -19.04 -54.06 -12.06
CA ASP A 279 -17.63 -53.93 -12.37
C ASP A 279 -16.79 -54.88 -11.51
N LEU A 280 -16.46 -56.03 -12.08
CA LEU A 280 -15.61 -57.04 -11.45
C LEU A 280 -14.11 -56.66 -11.44
N THR A 281 -13.71 -55.64 -12.20
CA THR A 281 -12.29 -55.23 -12.30
C THR A 281 -11.86 -54.43 -11.07
N ASN A 282 -12.67 -53.45 -10.67
CA ASN A 282 -12.35 -52.59 -9.52
C ASN A 282 -12.86 -53.16 -8.18
N THR A 283 -13.76 -54.15 -8.21
CA THR A 283 -14.34 -54.78 -7.01
C THR A 283 -13.27 -55.37 -6.06
N PRO A 284 -12.30 -56.18 -6.52
CA PRO A 284 -11.28 -56.77 -5.62
C PRO A 284 -10.42 -55.72 -4.92
N GLN A 285 -10.05 -54.65 -5.62
CA GLN A 285 -9.25 -53.56 -5.06
C GLN A 285 -10.02 -52.83 -3.95
N LEU A 286 -11.29 -52.49 -4.20
CA LEU A 286 -12.12 -51.82 -3.21
C LEU A 286 -12.43 -52.73 -2.00
N LEU A 287 -12.70 -54.01 -2.23
CA LEU A 287 -12.90 -55.00 -1.16
C LEU A 287 -11.65 -55.13 -0.27
N SER A 288 -10.46 -55.20 -0.89
CA SER A 288 -9.19 -55.26 -0.16
C SER A 288 -9.00 -54.02 0.71
N LEU A 289 -9.25 -52.83 0.14
CA LEU A 289 -9.12 -51.56 0.85
C LEU A 289 -10.09 -51.46 2.04
N MET A 290 -11.36 -51.77 1.81
CA MET A 290 -12.39 -51.71 2.86
C MET A 290 -12.14 -52.75 3.95
N SER A 291 -11.74 -53.97 3.60
CA SER A 291 -11.50 -55.04 4.58
C SER A 291 -10.27 -54.74 5.44
N ARG A 292 -9.20 -54.23 4.83
CA ARG A 292 -7.93 -53.94 5.52
C ARG A 292 -8.04 -52.76 6.50
N TYR A 293 -8.86 -51.77 6.18
CA TYR A 293 -8.95 -50.51 6.94
C TYR A 293 -10.29 -50.29 7.65
N ASN A 294 -10.97 -51.38 8.01
CA ASN A 294 -12.19 -51.38 8.83
C ASN A 294 -13.36 -50.57 8.22
N GLY A 295 -13.65 -50.86 6.96
CA GLY A 295 -14.82 -50.38 6.23
C GLY A 295 -16.15 -50.90 6.79
N HIS A 296 -17.25 -50.39 6.26
CA HIS A 296 -18.58 -50.74 6.75
C HIS A 296 -18.94 -52.19 6.36
N GLN A 297 -19.13 -53.09 7.33
CA GLN A 297 -19.29 -54.53 7.10
C GLN A 297 -20.42 -54.87 6.11
N LYS A 298 -21.57 -54.20 6.24
CA LYS A 298 -22.71 -54.38 5.30
C LYS A 298 -22.33 -54.03 3.85
N ALA A 299 -21.53 -52.99 3.65
CA ALA A 299 -21.11 -52.57 2.32
C ALA A 299 -20.04 -53.52 1.74
N ILE A 300 -19.18 -54.08 2.59
CA ILE A 300 -18.22 -55.12 2.19
C ILE A 300 -18.97 -56.38 1.71
N ASN A 301 -19.98 -56.83 2.45
CA ASN A 301 -20.78 -57.99 2.05
C ASN A 301 -21.55 -57.72 0.76
N ASP A 302 -22.25 -56.58 0.65
CA ASP A 302 -22.96 -56.21 -0.59
C ASP A 302 -22.02 -56.14 -1.80
N LEU A 303 -20.82 -55.57 -1.63
CA LEU A 303 -19.81 -55.49 -2.69
C LEU A 303 -19.26 -56.87 -3.07
N ARG A 304 -19.15 -57.80 -2.12
CA ARG A 304 -18.72 -59.18 -2.38
C ARG A 304 -19.77 -59.96 -3.15
N ASP A 305 -21.04 -59.82 -2.77
CA ASP A 305 -22.14 -60.62 -3.31
C ASP A 305 -22.61 -60.10 -4.68
N HIS A 306 -22.62 -58.78 -4.86
CA HIS A 306 -23.20 -58.14 -6.05
C HIS A 306 -22.18 -57.39 -6.93
N GLY A 307 -20.94 -57.26 -6.48
CA GLY A 307 -19.93 -56.45 -7.17
C GLY A 307 -20.23 -54.95 -7.17
N LEU A 308 -19.35 -54.19 -7.82
CA LEU A 308 -19.45 -52.73 -7.88
C LEU A 308 -20.51 -52.29 -8.91
N ARG A 309 -21.61 -51.71 -8.44
CA ARG A 309 -22.75 -51.28 -9.27
C ARG A 309 -22.74 -49.78 -9.57
N ALA A 310 -23.29 -49.39 -10.73
CA ALA A 310 -23.27 -48.00 -11.21
C ALA A 310 -23.99 -47.05 -10.23
N LYS A 311 -25.18 -47.44 -9.77
CA LYS A 311 -25.98 -46.66 -8.80
C LYS A 311 -25.20 -46.39 -7.50
N ILE A 312 -24.49 -47.38 -6.99
CA ILE A 312 -23.71 -47.24 -5.73
C ILE A 312 -22.52 -46.31 -5.94
N LEU A 313 -21.86 -46.39 -7.09
CA LEU A 313 -20.81 -45.46 -7.47
C LEU A 313 -21.33 -44.01 -7.55
N ASP A 314 -22.49 -43.77 -8.16
CA ASP A 314 -23.12 -42.45 -8.24
C ASP A 314 -23.46 -41.90 -6.85
N GLN A 315 -24.10 -42.72 -6.00
CA GLN A 315 -24.46 -42.34 -4.64
C GLN A 315 -23.24 -41.94 -3.81
N ASN A 316 -22.17 -42.74 -3.85
CA ASN A 316 -20.95 -42.42 -3.11
C ASN A 316 -20.25 -41.18 -3.69
N ARG A 317 -20.20 -40.99 -5.01
CA ARG A 317 -19.65 -39.75 -5.61
C ARG A 317 -20.40 -38.50 -5.18
N ASN A 318 -21.73 -38.55 -5.18
CA ASN A 318 -22.55 -37.43 -4.71
C ASN A 318 -22.29 -37.17 -3.22
N LYS A 319 -22.24 -38.22 -2.40
CA LYS A 319 -21.96 -38.07 -0.96
C LYS A 319 -20.57 -37.48 -0.70
N ILE A 320 -19.55 -37.91 -1.44
CA ILE A 320 -18.19 -37.33 -1.39
C ILE A 320 -18.25 -35.87 -1.79
N LYS A 321 -18.92 -35.53 -2.90
CA LYS A 321 -19.07 -34.14 -3.35
C LYS A 321 -19.69 -33.28 -2.24
N ASP A 322 -20.78 -33.74 -1.65
CA ASP A 322 -21.49 -33.01 -0.60
C ASP A 322 -20.57 -32.81 0.62
N GLU A 323 -19.93 -33.87 1.12
CA GLU A 323 -19.04 -33.80 2.28
C GLU A 323 -17.83 -32.87 2.04
N ILE A 324 -17.21 -32.92 0.85
CA ILE A 324 -16.07 -32.06 0.49
C ILE A 324 -16.52 -30.59 0.28
N VAL A 325 -17.66 -30.35 -0.36
CA VAL A 325 -18.20 -29.00 -0.59
C VAL A 325 -18.68 -28.38 0.72
N THR A 326 -19.38 -29.12 1.58
CA THR A 326 -19.73 -28.67 2.93
C THR A 326 -18.47 -28.31 3.72
N ALA A 327 -17.40 -29.07 3.54
CA ALA A 327 -16.17 -28.83 4.28
C ALA A 327 -15.36 -27.62 3.77
N LEU A 328 -15.23 -27.42 2.45
CA LEU A 328 -14.31 -26.44 1.86
C LEU A 328 -14.99 -25.24 1.19
N GLY A 329 -16.29 -25.31 0.95
CA GLY A 329 -17.00 -24.44 0.01
C GLY A 329 -16.77 -24.86 -1.44
N GLU A 330 -17.64 -24.41 -2.35
CA GLU A 330 -17.62 -24.85 -3.76
C GLU A 330 -16.31 -24.54 -4.49
N GLU A 331 -15.76 -23.33 -4.27
CA GLU A 331 -14.59 -22.83 -5.00
C GLU A 331 -13.34 -23.67 -4.67
N LEU A 332 -13.05 -23.86 -3.38
CA LEU A 332 -11.90 -24.66 -2.92
C LEU A 332 -12.10 -26.16 -3.14
N ALA A 333 -13.34 -26.66 -3.03
CA ALA A 333 -13.65 -28.07 -3.29
C ALA A 333 -13.40 -28.45 -4.75
N SER A 334 -13.63 -27.54 -5.69
CA SER A 334 -13.70 -27.82 -7.12
C SER A 334 -12.52 -28.61 -7.71
N GLU A 335 -11.30 -28.40 -7.20
CA GLU A 335 -10.08 -29.11 -7.64
C GLU A 335 -10.00 -30.56 -7.14
N PHE A 336 -10.69 -30.89 -6.06
CA PHE A 336 -10.67 -32.21 -5.42
C PHE A 336 -11.87 -33.08 -5.81
N LEU A 337 -12.83 -32.54 -6.55
CA LEU A 337 -14.01 -33.24 -7.02
C LEU A 337 -13.73 -34.10 -8.27
N PHE A 338 -14.78 -34.77 -8.75
CA PHE A 338 -14.75 -35.60 -9.94
C PHE A 338 -14.89 -34.77 -11.22
N GLU A 339 -14.23 -35.22 -12.29
CA GLU A 339 -14.54 -34.86 -13.67
C GLU A 339 -15.14 -36.06 -14.40
N THR A 340 -15.97 -35.77 -15.40
CA THR A 340 -16.77 -36.75 -16.12
C THR A 340 -16.47 -36.65 -17.60
N GLN A 341 -16.40 -37.80 -18.28
CA GLN A 341 -16.30 -37.87 -19.73
C GLN A 341 -17.24 -38.95 -20.26
N ARG A 342 -17.85 -38.71 -21.42
CA ARG A 342 -18.63 -39.74 -22.11
C ARG A 342 -17.68 -40.65 -22.89
N ASP A 343 -17.84 -41.96 -22.70
CA ASP A 343 -17.12 -42.98 -23.44
C ASP A 343 -17.78 -43.19 -24.80
N GLU A 344 -17.04 -42.95 -25.89
CA GLU A 344 -17.60 -43.01 -27.25
C GLU A 344 -18.02 -44.42 -27.65
N ARG A 345 -17.30 -45.44 -27.16
CA ARG A 345 -17.56 -46.84 -27.51
C ARG A 345 -18.85 -47.37 -26.87
N THR A 346 -19.09 -47.02 -25.60
CA THR A 346 -20.21 -47.59 -24.83
C THR A 346 -21.31 -46.59 -24.52
N GLY A 347 -21.11 -45.31 -24.82
CA GLY A 347 -22.04 -44.22 -24.50
C GLY A 347 -22.14 -43.87 -23.02
N ARG A 348 -21.50 -44.66 -22.14
CA ARG A 348 -21.52 -44.52 -20.68
C ARG A 348 -20.54 -43.47 -20.19
N HIS A 349 -20.71 -43.01 -18.96
CA HIS A 349 -19.81 -42.03 -18.36
C HIS A 349 -18.63 -42.69 -17.66
N ARG A 350 -17.44 -42.12 -17.82
CA ARG A 350 -16.25 -42.39 -17.02
C ARG A 350 -15.93 -41.21 -16.11
N TYR A 351 -15.42 -41.50 -14.93
CA TYR A 351 -15.13 -40.54 -13.88
C TYR A 351 -13.69 -40.66 -13.41
N ARG A 352 -13.09 -39.55 -12.99
CA ARG A 352 -11.80 -39.52 -12.28
C ARG A 352 -11.72 -38.31 -11.36
N LEU A 353 -10.72 -38.27 -10.49
CA LEU A 353 -10.41 -37.06 -9.73
C LEU A 353 -9.81 -35.99 -10.64
N LYS A 354 -10.31 -34.75 -10.52
CA LYS A 354 -9.71 -33.58 -11.15
C LYS A 354 -8.28 -33.38 -10.67
N CYS A 355 -8.06 -33.56 -9.37
CA CYS A 355 -6.74 -33.45 -8.75
C CYS A 355 -5.71 -34.34 -9.49
N PRO A 356 -4.58 -33.76 -9.94
CA PRO A 356 -3.56 -34.50 -10.68
C PRO A 356 -2.82 -35.49 -9.77
N ALA A 357 -2.31 -36.57 -10.36
CA ALA A 357 -1.62 -37.63 -9.64
C ALA A 357 -0.45 -37.13 -8.77
N SER A 358 0.27 -36.08 -9.21
CA SER A 358 1.38 -35.47 -8.47
C SER A 358 0.95 -34.79 -7.16
N ARG A 359 -0.33 -34.41 -7.03
CA ARG A 359 -0.88 -33.72 -5.85
C ARG A 359 -1.69 -34.63 -4.93
N ILE A 360 -1.78 -35.92 -5.25
CA ILE A 360 -2.45 -36.93 -4.43
C ILE A 360 -1.40 -37.64 -3.58
N SER A 361 -1.68 -37.85 -2.29
CA SER A 361 -0.87 -38.71 -1.42
C SER A 361 -1.76 -39.76 -0.76
N ILE A 362 -1.37 -41.01 -0.88
CA ILE A 362 -2.11 -42.17 -0.37
C ILE A 362 -1.15 -42.97 0.51
N PRO A 363 -1.53 -43.34 1.74
CA PRO A 363 -0.67 -44.12 2.60
C PRO A 363 -0.51 -45.53 2.04
N SER A 364 0.68 -46.08 2.22
CA SER A 364 1.10 -47.40 1.73
C SER A 364 0.31 -48.56 2.35
#